data_AF-A0A348G1U3-F1
#
_entry.id   AF-A0A348G1U3-F1
#
_cell.length_a   1.000
_cell.length_b   1.000
_cell.length_c   1.000
_cell.angle_alpha   90.00
_cell.angle_beta   90.00
_cell.angle_gamma   90.00
#
_symmetry.space_group_name_H-M   'P 1'
#
loop_
_entity.id
_entity.type
_entity.pdbx_description
1 polymer ?
#
loop_
_entity_poly.entity_id
_entity_poly.type
_entity_poly.pdbx_seq_one_letter_code
_entity_poly.pdbx_strand_id
1 'polypeptide(L)'
;MTSFTDAYRAEAERLCATMTVTDPARIDAAARRILKIKPMLLAASARTGVPWPWLGAVLERESSCRTGRHLHNGDPLTARTIHVPAGRLPAPAAPPFSFADSAFDALCVLKGLHRIADWSPARQAFEAERYNGFGYRRRGLRSPYLWAGSNHQQAGKYVADGAFDPGADDRQPGVMPLIQRVLALDAASGAPTPALPAKADLEAGAADAAARAKRTGAGAATAGAGAGGAETVRQAGETAPADAVAGFDWMAFGLTAAALALLALALWLAWRSGWHRRAAVALGTAVANAERWAAERVALPAAVVDDWTQTAK
;
A
#
# COMPACT_ATOMS: atom_id res chain seq x y z
N MET A 1 -13.33 -24.26 -12.24
CA MET A 1 -12.62 -23.06 -11.75
C MET A 1 -11.79 -23.45 -10.54
N THR A 2 -10.52 -23.08 -10.48
CA THR A 2 -9.68 -23.30 -9.28
C THR A 2 -10.19 -22.38 -8.16
N SER A 3 -10.65 -22.96 -7.05
CA SER A 3 -11.03 -22.22 -5.85
C SER A 3 -9.81 -22.04 -4.93
N PHE A 4 -9.88 -21.04 -4.04
CA PHE A 4 -8.88 -20.86 -2.99
C PHE A 4 -9.13 -21.92 -1.89
N THR A 5 -8.51 -23.09 -2.04
CA THR A 5 -8.66 -24.24 -1.13
C THR A 5 -7.62 -24.21 -0.01
N ASP A 6 -7.85 -24.99 1.05
CA ASP A 6 -6.87 -25.17 2.12
C ASP A 6 -5.57 -25.80 1.61
N ALA A 7 -5.65 -26.69 0.61
CA ALA A 7 -4.48 -27.26 -0.04
C ALA A 7 -3.64 -26.19 -0.77
N TYR A 8 -4.29 -25.27 -1.50
CA TYR A 8 -3.60 -24.13 -2.12
C TYR A 8 -2.95 -23.26 -1.04
N ARG A 9 -3.73 -22.92 -0.01
CA ARG A 9 -3.27 -22.08 1.10
C ARG A 9 -2.01 -22.64 1.75
N ALA A 10 -2.06 -23.90 2.18
CA ALA A 10 -0.94 -24.55 2.85
C ALA A 10 0.32 -24.64 1.95
N GLU A 11 0.14 -24.93 0.66
CA GLU A 11 1.24 -24.91 -0.30
C GLU A 11 1.85 -23.50 -0.41
N ALA A 12 1.03 -22.48 -0.66
CA ALA A 12 1.48 -21.13 -0.89
C ALA A 12 2.11 -20.51 0.36
N GLU A 13 1.58 -20.77 1.55
CA GLU A 13 2.18 -20.36 2.83
C GLU A 13 3.56 -20.98 3.04
N ARG A 14 3.69 -22.28 2.82
CA ARG A 14 4.99 -22.97 2.90
C ARG A 14 6.01 -22.39 1.92
N LEU A 15 5.59 -22.14 0.67
CA LEU A 15 6.47 -21.54 -0.35
C LEU A 15 6.86 -20.12 0.04
N CYS A 16 5.93 -19.29 0.51
CA CYS A 16 6.27 -17.94 0.98
C CYS A 16 7.24 -17.97 2.17
N ALA A 17 7.02 -18.89 3.12
CA ALA A 17 7.84 -19.01 4.33
C ALA A 17 9.27 -19.50 4.06
N THR A 18 9.45 -20.34 3.03
CA THR A 18 10.76 -20.91 2.65
C THR A 18 11.40 -20.24 1.43
N MET A 19 10.78 -19.16 0.93
CA MET A 19 11.24 -18.40 -0.22
C MET A 19 12.50 -17.61 0.12
N THR A 20 13.55 -17.83 -0.66
CA THR A 20 14.75 -17.01 -0.71
C THR A 20 14.92 -16.41 -2.10
N VAL A 21 15.25 -15.13 -2.17
CA VAL A 21 15.57 -14.45 -3.43
C VAL A 21 16.94 -14.92 -3.90
N THR A 22 17.00 -15.52 -5.09
CA THR A 22 18.23 -16.11 -5.65
C THR A 22 18.98 -15.16 -6.57
N ASP A 23 18.31 -14.12 -7.07
CA ASP A 23 18.92 -13.05 -7.89
C ASP A 23 18.56 -11.67 -7.33
N PRO A 24 19.18 -11.24 -6.22
CA PRO A 24 18.81 -10.02 -5.54
C PRO A 24 19.02 -8.77 -6.40
N ALA A 25 20.04 -8.72 -7.26
CA ALA A 25 20.29 -7.55 -8.09
C ALA A 25 19.14 -7.27 -9.06
N ARG A 26 18.64 -8.32 -9.73
CA ARG A 26 17.50 -8.21 -10.65
C ARG A 26 16.20 -7.86 -9.94
N ILE A 27 15.91 -8.52 -8.81
CA ILE A 27 14.70 -8.25 -8.02
C ILE A 27 14.75 -6.84 -7.42
N ASP A 28 15.91 -6.37 -6.95
CA ASP A 28 16.10 -5.01 -6.42
C ASP A 28 15.83 -3.93 -7.45
N ALA A 29 16.32 -4.12 -8.68
CA ALA A 29 16.10 -3.16 -9.75
C ALA A 29 14.60 -2.96 -10.03
N ALA A 30 13.83 -4.06 -10.03
CA ALA A 30 12.38 -4.03 -10.18
C ALA A 30 11.66 -3.47 -8.95
N ALA A 31 12.04 -3.88 -7.74
CA ALA A 31 11.48 -3.35 -6.50
C ALA A 31 11.70 -1.83 -6.38
N ARG A 32 12.85 -1.30 -6.79
CA ARG A 32 13.11 0.14 -6.82
C ARG A 32 12.25 0.88 -7.84
N ARG A 33 11.88 0.28 -8.97
CA ARG A 33 10.90 0.88 -9.90
C ARG A 33 9.53 1.00 -9.25
N ILE A 34 9.09 -0.04 -8.54
CA ILE A 34 7.84 -0.05 -7.78
C ILE A 34 7.85 1.08 -6.73
N LEU A 35 8.94 1.21 -5.97
CA LEU A 35 9.06 2.25 -4.94
C LEU A 35 9.03 3.68 -5.50
N LYS A 36 9.55 3.92 -6.71
CA LYS A 36 9.48 5.23 -7.38
C LYS A 36 8.04 5.70 -7.65
N ILE A 37 7.11 4.76 -7.87
CA ILE A 37 5.70 5.05 -8.13
C ILE A 37 4.80 4.84 -6.90
N LYS A 38 5.38 4.58 -5.72
CA LYS A 38 4.65 4.30 -4.47
C LYS A 38 3.52 5.30 -4.17
N PRO A 39 3.68 6.63 -4.35
CA PRO A 39 2.56 7.56 -4.13
C PRO A 39 1.33 7.26 -5.00
N MET A 40 1.54 6.86 -6.25
CA MET A 40 0.45 6.48 -7.16
C MET A 40 -0.19 5.15 -6.75
N LEU A 41 0.63 4.19 -6.29
CA LEU A 41 0.16 2.91 -5.78
C LEU A 41 -0.65 3.06 -4.49
N LEU A 42 -0.26 3.97 -3.59
CA LEU A 42 -1.02 4.28 -2.38
C LEU A 42 -2.37 4.91 -2.72
N ALA A 43 -2.43 5.85 -3.67
CA ALA A 43 -3.69 6.42 -4.14
C ALA A 43 -4.62 5.35 -4.77
N ALA A 44 -4.07 4.48 -5.60
CA ALA A 44 -4.80 3.36 -6.17
C ALA A 44 -5.26 2.35 -5.10
N SER A 45 -4.41 2.05 -4.11
CA SER A 45 -4.73 1.16 -2.99
C SER A 45 -5.86 1.72 -2.13
N ALA A 46 -5.82 3.01 -1.79
CA ALA A 46 -6.90 3.66 -1.04
C ALA A 46 -8.25 3.60 -1.77
N ARG A 47 -8.22 3.75 -3.10
CA ARG A 47 -9.43 3.67 -3.93
C ARG A 47 -9.94 2.25 -4.14
N THR A 48 -9.05 1.27 -4.28
CA THR A 48 -9.40 -0.11 -4.65
C THR A 48 -9.59 -1.05 -3.47
N GLY A 49 -8.94 -0.77 -2.34
CA GLY A 49 -8.76 -1.70 -1.23
C GLY A 49 -7.69 -2.78 -1.48
N VAL A 50 -7.00 -2.75 -2.62
CA VAL A 50 -5.94 -3.72 -2.96
C VAL A 50 -4.60 -3.26 -2.38
N PRO A 51 -3.82 -4.13 -1.72
CA PRO A 51 -2.48 -3.85 -1.23
C PRO A 51 -1.55 -3.22 -2.29
N TRP A 52 -0.94 -2.08 -1.95
CA TRP A 52 -0.02 -1.40 -2.85
C TRP A 52 1.22 -2.25 -3.28
N PRO A 53 1.82 -3.12 -2.44
CA PRO A 53 2.95 -3.96 -2.86
C PRO A 53 2.51 -5.02 -3.87
N TRP A 54 1.33 -5.62 -3.67
CA TRP A 54 0.75 -6.56 -4.60
C TRP A 54 0.45 -5.88 -5.94
N LEU A 55 -0.19 -4.71 -5.91
CA LEU A 55 -0.47 -3.92 -7.11
C LEU A 55 0.82 -3.52 -7.84
N GLY A 56 1.84 -3.09 -7.10
CA GLY A 56 3.14 -2.74 -7.66
C GLY A 56 3.83 -3.93 -8.34
N ALA A 57 3.80 -5.10 -7.70
CA ALA A 57 4.41 -6.31 -8.24
C ALA A 57 3.69 -6.80 -9.52
N VAL A 58 2.35 -6.76 -9.54
CA VAL A 58 1.57 -7.05 -10.75
C VAL A 58 1.86 -6.01 -11.83
N LEU A 59 1.83 -4.71 -11.52
CA LEU A 59 2.10 -3.67 -12.51
C LEU A 59 3.51 -3.77 -13.11
N GLU A 60 4.49 -4.17 -12.30
CA GLU A 60 5.85 -4.44 -12.77
C GLU A 60 5.89 -5.62 -13.75
N ARG A 61 5.19 -6.71 -13.46
CA ARG A 61 5.03 -7.88 -14.35
C ARG A 61 4.34 -7.52 -15.67
N GLU A 62 3.30 -6.70 -15.60
CA GLU A 62 2.44 -6.39 -16.74
C GLU A 62 2.98 -5.26 -17.63
N SER A 63 3.75 -4.33 -17.05
CA SER A 63 4.03 -3.07 -17.74
C SER A 63 5.36 -2.41 -17.36
N SER A 64 6.16 -3.04 -16.51
CA SER A 64 7.37 -2.42 -15.92
C SER A 64 7.07 -1.07 -15.24
N CYS A 65 5.99 -1.04 -14.45
CA CYS A 65 5.55 0.15 -13.68
C CYS A 65 5.12 1.36 -14.54
N ARG A 66 4.57 1.15 -15.74
CA ARG A 66 4.04 2.25 -16.57
C ARG A 66 2.70 2.74 -16.04
N THR A 67 2.71 3.85 -15.30
CA THR A 67 1.52 4.42 -14.67
C THR A 67 0.76 5.44 -15.53
N GLY A 68 1.29 5.82 -16.70
CA GLY A 68 0.61 6.68 -17.68
C GLY A 68 -0.39 5.95 -18.59
N ARG A 69 -0.69 4.68 -18.29
CA ARG A 69 -1.49 3.78 -19.11
C ARG A 69 -2.55 3.09 -18.28
N HIS A 70 -3.64 2.70 -18.94
CA HIS A 70 -4.71 1.91 -18.36
C HIS A 70 -4.18 0.56 -17.89
N LEU A 71 -4.49 0.20 -16.65
CA LEU A 71 -4.14 -1.09 -16.06
C LEU A 71 -4.81 -2.27 -16.78
N HIS A 72 -5.89 -2.02 -17.52
CA HIS A 72 -6.64 -3.04 -18.26
C HIS A 72 -5.81 -3.69 -19.37
N ASN A 73 -5.14 -2.86 -20.18
CA ASN A 73 -4.63 -3.25 -21.50
C ASN A 73 -3.45 -2.40 -22.00
N GLY A 74 -2.98 -1.39 -21.24
CA GLY A 74 -1.87 -0.54 -21.62
C GLY A 74 -2.20 0.67 -22.52
N ASP A 75 -3.47 0.96 -22.81
CA ASP A 75 -3.84 2.18 -23.55
C ASP A 75 -3.50 3.47 -22.78
N PRO A 76 -3.20 4.60 -23.43
CA PRO A 76 -2.93 5.86 -22.73
C PRO A 76 -4.12 6.34 -21.89
N LEU A 77 -3.86 6.89 -20.70
CA LEU A 77 -4.90 7.46 -19.82
C LEU A 77 -5.56 8.76 -20.35
N THR A 78 -5.12 9.26 -21.51
CA THR A 78 -5.65 10.47 -22.15
C THR A 78 -6.94 10.23 -22.93
N ALA A 79 -7.36 8.97 -23.08
CA ALA A 79 -8.57 8.59 -23.78
C ALA A 79 -9.13 7.29 -23.19
N ARG A 80 -10.35 6.93 -23.56
CA ARG A 80 -10.90 5.60 -23.24
C ARG A 80 -10.13 4.52 -23.99
N THR A 81 -10.16 3.30 -23.49
CA THR A 81 -9.48 2.17 -24.13
C THR A 81 -10.01 1.91 -25.54
N ILE A 82 -9.10 1.60 -26.46
CA ILE A 82 -9.42 1.10 -27.80
C ILE A 82 -9.15 -0.40 -27.88
N HIS A 83 -8.12 -0.87 -27.17
CA HIS A 83 -7.83 -2.29 -27.04
C HIS A 83 -8.80 -2.94 -26.06
N VAL A 84 -8.93 -4.25 -26.16
CA VAL A 84 -9.85 -5.03 -25.31
C VAL A 84 -9.38 -4.99 -23.84
N PRO A 85 -10.27 -4.70 -22.87
CA PRO A 85 -11.68 -4.34 -23.06
C PRO A 85 -11.81 -2.88 -23.52
N ALA A 86 -12.57 -2.63 -24.59
CA ALA A 86 -12.68 -1.31 -25.24
C ALA A 86 -13.71 -0.40 -24.53
N GLY A 87 -13.55 0.92 -24.66
CA GLY A 87 -14.47 1.95 -24.15
C GLY A 87 -14.48 2.14 -22.63
N ARG A 88 -13.47 1.64 -21.91
CA ARG A 88 -13.51 1.47 -20.45
C ARG A 88 -13.44 2.75 -19.63
N LEU A 89 -13.68 2.56 -18.34
CA LEU A 89 -14.10 3.50 -17.28
C LEU A 89 -15.61 3.78 -17.23
N PRO A 90 -16.25 3.65 -16.05
CA PRO A 90 -17.68 3.94 -15.91
C PRO A 90 -18.01 5.38 -16.32
N ALA A 91 -19.07 5.58 -17.10
CA ALA A 91 -19.65 6.91 -17.30
C ALA A 91 -20.15 7.46 -15.94
N PRO A 92 -20.05 8.77 -15.68
CA PRO A 92 -19.70 9.84 -16.60
C PRO A 92 -18.21 10.22 -16.64
N ALA A 93 -17.28 9.35 -16.18
CA ALA A 93 -15.86 9.70 -16.13
C ALA A 93 -15.34 10.21 -17.49
N ALA A 94 -14.63 11.33 -17.48
CA ALA A 94 -14.05 11.98 -18.66
C ALA A 94 -12.52 12.04 -18.54
N PRO A 95 -11.79 11.92 -19.67
CA PRO A 95 -10.33 12.01 -19.67
C PRO A 95 -9.83 13.44 -19.42
N PRO A 96 -8.56 13.63 -19.01
CA PRO A 96 -7.58 12.58 -18.73
C PRO A 96 -7.87 11.85 -17.41
N PHE A 97 -7.60 10.55 -17.39
CA PHE A 97 -7.86 9.69 -16.24
C PHE A 97 -6.64 9.58 -15.33
N SER A 98 -6.87 9.42 -14.03
CA SER A 98 -5.77 9.05 -13.13
C SER A 98 -5.48 7.55 -13.21
N PHE A 99 -4.27 7.15 -12.82
CA PHE A 99 -3.94 5.74 -12.65
C PHE A 99 -4.90 5.05 -11.65
N ALA A 100 -5.34 5.76 -10.61
CA ALA A 100 -6.28 5.23 -9.64
C ALA A 100 -7.68 4.98 -10.23
N ASP A 101 -8.15 5.80 -11.19
CA ASP A 101 -9.39 5.54 -11.94
C ASP A 101 -9.30 4.22 -12.70
N SER A 102 -8.21 4.04 -13.45
CA SER A 102 -8.00 2.81 -14.20
C SER A 102 -7.79 1.61 -13.27
N ALA A 103 -7.08 1.75 -12.15
CA ALA A 103 -6.92 0.68 -11.19
C ALA A 103 -8.28 0.26 -10.58
N PHE A 104 -9.17 1.20 -10.27
CA PHE A 104 -10.51 0.90 -9.78
C PHE A 104 -11.34 0.11 -10.80
N ASP A 105 -11.39 0.55 -12.05
CA ASP A 105 -12.14 -0.17 -13.08
C ASP A 105 -11.53 -1.57 -13.36
N ALA A 106 -10.20 -1.69 -13.39
CA ALA A 106 -9.54 -2.97 -13.62
C ALA A 106 -9.76 -3.95 -12.45
N LEU A 107 -9.45 -3.53 -11.23
CA LEU A 107 -9.34 -4.44 -10.09
C LEU A 107 -10.69 -4.63 -9.39
N CYS A 108 -11.50 -3.58 -9.30
CA CYS A 108 -12.75 -3.62 -8.58
C CYS A 108 -13.89 -4.03 -9.50
N VAL A 109 -14.10 -3.31 -10.60
CA VAL A 109 -15.25 -3.51 -11.49
C VAL A 109 -15.12 -4.80 -12.29
N LEU A 110 -13.97 -5.04 -12.92
CA LEU A 110 -13.76 -6.25 -13.75
C LEU A 110 -13.43 -7.48 -12.92
N LYS A 111 -12.51 -7.36 -11.96
CA LYS A 111 -11.89 -8.54 -11.33
C LYS A 111 -12.46 -8.87 -9.95
N GLY A 112 -13.19 -7.94 -9.34
CA GLY A 112 -13.82 -8.14 -8.03
C GLY A 112 -12.84 -8.20 -6.85
N LEU A 113 -11.59 -7.71 -6.99
CA LEU A 113 -10.58 -7.78 -5.93
C LEU A 113 -10.95 -6.96 -4.68
N HIS A 114 -11.84 -5.97 -4.81
CA HIS A 114 -12.37 -5.20 -3.68
C HIS A 114 -13.13 -6.04 -2.64
N ARG A 115 -13.53 -7.26 -2.99
CA ARG A 115 -14.27 -8.19 -2.11
C ARG A 115 -13.35 -9.05 -1.27
N ILE A 116 -12.06 -8.96 -1.52
CA ILE A 116 -11.07 -9.78 -0.88
C ILE A 116 -10.79 -9.18 0.49
N ALA A 117 -11.28 -9.91 1.47
CA ALA A 117 -11.16 -9.60 2.88
C ALA A 117 -9.74 -9.82 3.41
N ASP A 118 -9.13 -10.94 3.06
CA ASP A 118 -7.81 -11.35 3.56
C ASP A 118 -6.76 -11.15 2.46
N TRP A 119 -5.62 -10.55 2.80
CA TRP A 119 -4.46 -10.40 1.93
C TRP A 119 -3.23 -11.10 2.51
N SER A 120 -3.43 -12.22 3.20
CA SER A 120 -2.37 -13.16 3.61
C SER A 120 -1.44 -13.50 2.44
N PRO A 121 -0.18 -13.91 2.69
CA PRO A 121 0.75 -14.28 1.64
C PRO A 121 0.18 -15.33 0.66
N ALA A 122 -0.54 -16.33 1.19
CA ALA A 122 -1.25 -17.31 0.37
C ALA A 122 -2.31 -16.68 -0.53
N ARG A 123 -3.08 -15.73 0.00
CA ARG A 123 -4.13 -15.06 -0.78
C ARG A 123 -3.55 -14.12 -1.83
N GLN A 124 -2.45 -13.42 -1.52
CA GLN A 124 -1.69 -12.63 -2.49
C GLN A 124 -1.20 -13.51 -3.66
N ALA A 125 -0.63 -14.68 -3.37
CA ALA A 125 -0.21 -15.64 -4.39
C ALA A 125 -1.40 -16.14 -5.23
N PHE A 126 -2.51 -16.50 -4.58
CA PHE A 126 -3.72 -16.97 -5.27
C PHE A 126 -4.26 -15.94 -6.26
N GLU A 127 -4.40 -14.68 -5.83
CA GLU A 127 -4.97 -13.64 -6.71
C GLU A 127 -3.99 -13.22 -7.80
N ALA A 128 -2.68 -13.25 -7.55
CA ALA A 128 -1.68 -13.02 -8.60
C ALA A 128 -1.71 -14.15 -9.63
N GLU A 129 -1.87 -15.40 -9.20
CA GLU A 129 -2.00 -16.54 -10.10
C GLU A 129 -3.34 -16.53 -10.85
N ARG A 130 -4.42 -16.11 -10.20
CA ARG A 130 -5.72 -15.89 -10.86
C ARG A 130 -5.63 -14.76 -11.88
N TYR A 131 -4.89 -13.70 -11.59
CA TYR A 131 -4.69 -12.57 -12.48
C TYR A 131 -4.02 -13.01 -13.78
N ASN A 132 -2.92 -13.77 -13.67
CA ASN A 132 -2.19 -14.34 -14.81
C ASN A 132 -2.93 -15.51 -15.48
N GLY A 133 -3.41 -16.47 -14.69
CA GLY A 133 -4.04 -17.70 -15.12
C GLY A 133 -3.40 -18.96 -14.53
N PHE A 134 -4.23 -19.98 -14.25
CA PHE A 134 -3.85 -21.24 -13.59
C PHE A 134 -3.24 -22.31 -14.52
N GLY A 135 -2.69 -21.92 -15.67
CA GLY A 135 -2.17 -22.85 -16.68
C GLY A 135 -1.10 -23.81 -16.15
N TYR A 136 -0.20 -23.31 -15.30
CA TYR A 136 0.89 -24.09 -14.70
C TYR A 136 0.39 -25.14 -13.71
N ARG A 137 -0.65 -24.84 -12.92
CA ARG A 137 -1.23 -25.81 -11.97
C ARG A 137 -1.82 -27.03 -12.66
N ARG A 138 -2.43 -26.86 -13.84
CA ARG A 138 -2.92 -27.99 -14.65
C ARG A 138 -1.79 -28.93 -15.10
N ARG A 139 -0.54 -28.47 -15.07
CA ARG A 139 0.66 -29.26 -15.38
C ARG A 139 1.38 -29.76 -14.12
N GLY A 140 0.84 -29.53 -12.92
CA GLY A 140 1.53 -29.83 -11.67
C GLY A 140 2.78 -28.96 -11.43
N LEU A 141 2.85 -27.80 -12.08
CA LEU A 141 4.00 -26.90 -12.03
C LEU A 141 3.68 -25.65 -11.21
N ARG A 142 4.69 -25.14 -10.50
CA ARG A 142 4.66 -23.81 -9.89
C ARG A 142 4.70 -22.75 -10.99
N SER A 143 3.86 -21.72 -10.84
CA SER A 143 3.80 -20.63 -11.80
C SER A 143 5.09 -19.77 -11.75
N PRO A 144 5.86 -19.63 -12.85
CA PRO A 144 6.97 -18.70 -12.89
C PRO A 144 6.52 -17.25 -12.64
N TYR A 145 5.28 -16.90 -13.00
CA TYR A 145 4.67 -15.60 -12.70
C TYR A 145 4.69 -15.27 -11.20
N LEU A 146 4.57 -16.29 -10.34
CA LEU A 146 4.62 -16.12 -8.89
C LEU A 146 6.05 -16.17 -8.34
N TRP A 147 6.86 -17.12 -8.80
CA TRP A 147 8.05 -17.56 -8.06
C TRP A 147 9.39 -17.27 -8.77
N ALA A 148 9.39 -16.70 -9.97
CA ALA A 148 10.64 -16.40 -10.68
C ALA A 148 11.56 -15.45 -9.89
N GLY A 149 12.85 -15.76 -9.86
CA GLY A 149 13.89 -15.10 -9.06
C GLY A 149 13.96 -15.55 -7.60
N SER A 150 13.33 -16.68 -7.28
CA SER A 150 13.47 -17.35 -5.98
C SER A 150 14.00 -18.77 -6.10
N ASN A 151 14.35 -19.39 -4.97
CA ASN A 151 14.65 -20.82 -4.85
C ASN A 151 13.49 -21.75 -5.22
N HIS A 152 12.28 -21.23 -5.43
CA HIS A 152 11.10 -22.00 -5.85
C HIS A 152 10.83 -21.92 -7.36
N GLN A 153 11.63 -21.16 -8.12
CA GLN A 153 11.58 -21.18 -9.57
C GLN A 153 11.98 -22.56 -10.11
N GLN A 154 11.35 -22.95 -11.20
CA GLN A 154 11.63 -24.19 -11.93
C GLN A 154 11.49 -23.91 -13.43
N ALA A 155 12.18 -24.70 -14.26
CA ALA A 155 12.06 -24.62 -15.71
C ALA A 155 10.63 -24.97 -16.15
N GLY A 156 10.18 -24.35 -17.25
CA GLY A 156 8.83 -24.53 -17.77
C GLY A 156 8.06 -23.22 -17.82
N LYS A 157 7.88 -22.68 -19.02
CA LYS A 157 7.19 -21.41 -19.23
C LYS A 157 6.30 -21.44 -20.48
N TYR A 158 5.12 -20.83 -20.39
CA TYR A 158 4.39 -20.43 -21.60
C TYR A 158 5.10 -19.23 -22.25
N VAL A 159 5.76 -19.48 -23.38
CA VAL A 159 6.51 -18.46 -24.13
C VAL A 159 5.63 -17.68 -25.11
N ALA A 160 4.51 -18.27 -25.47
CA ALA A 160 3.39 -17.66 -26.15
C ALA A 160 2.10 -18.39 -25.74
N ASP A 161 0.97 -17.91 -26.21
CA ASP A 161 -0.33 -18.46 -25.88
C ASP A 161 -0.50 -19.89 -26.37
N GLY A 162 -0.82 -20.77 -25.43
CA GLY A 162 -0.84 -22.22 -25.64
C GLY A 162 0.54 -22.88 -25.81
N ALA A 163 1.62 -22.11 -26.03
CA ALA A 163 2.96 -22.62 -26.32
C ALA A 163 3.81 -22.75 -25.04
N PHE A 164 3.79 -23.94 -24.44
CA PHE A 164 4.61 -24.27 -23.28
C PHE A 164 5.97 -24.84 -23.68
N ASP A 165 7.05 -24.20 -23.23
CA ASP A 165 8.42 -24.69 -23.33
C ASP A 165 8.89 -25.23 -21.97
N PRO A 166 9.19 -26.54 -21.83
CA PRO A 166 9.64 -27.14 -20.58
C PRO A 166 11.05 -26.71 -20.14
N GLY A 167 11.89 -26.22 -21.05
CA GLY A 167 13.25 -25.78 -20.78
C GLY A 167 13.37 -24.26 -20.54
N ALA A 168 12.34 -23.50 -20.87
CA ALA A 168 12.35 -22.05 -20.71
C ALA A 168 12.35 -21.63 -19.23
N ASP A 169 13.18 -20.64 -18.93
CA ASP A 169 13.24 -19.98 -17.62
C ASP A 169 12.64 -18.57 -17.69
N ASP A 170 11.96 -18.13 -16.63
CA ASP A 170 11.43 -16.77 -16.58
C ASP A 170 12.48 -15.77 -16.08
N ARG A 171 12.89 -14.89 -16.98
CA ARG A 171 13.82 -13.81 -16.67
C ARG A 171 13.15 -12.63 -15.96
N GLN A 172 11.82 -12.55 -15.97
CA GLN A 172 11.11 -11.49 -15.28
C GLN A 172 10.90 -11.85 -13.81
N PRO A 173 11.09 -10.91 -12.85
CA PRO A 173 10.82 -11.14 -11.44
C PRO A 173 9.39 -11.62 -11.18
N GLY A 174 9.24 -12.69 -10.39
CA GLY A 174 7.94 -13.19 -9.93
C GLY A 174 7.28 -12.25 -8.92
N VAL A 175 5.96 -12.32 -8.81
CA VAL A 175 5.17 -11.44 -7.93
C VAL A 175 5.55 -11.59 -6.46
N MET A 176 5.70 -12.82 -5.96
CA MET A 176 5.97 -13.06 -4.54
C MET A 176 7.36 -12.57 -4.10
N PRO A 177 8.48 -12.86 -4.80
CA PRO A 177 9.78 -12.29 -4.46
C PRO A 177 9.80 -10.77 -4.62
N LEU A 178 9.06 -10.18 -5.57
CA LEU A 178 8.90 -8.72 -5.67
C LEU A 178 8.24 -8.13 -4.42
N ILE A 179 7.12 -8.70 -3.96
CA ILE A 179 6.41 -8.22 -2.76
C ILE A 179 7.34 -8.28 -1.54
N GLN A 180 8.00 -9.43 -1.32
CA GLN A 180 8.95 -9.59 -0.22
C GLN A 180 10.04 -8.52 -0.28
N ARG A 181 10.59 -8.28 -1.47
CA ARG A 181 11.73 -7.37 -1.62
C ARG A 181 11.34 -5.89 -1.54
N VAL A 182 10.20 -5.52 -2.12
CA VAL A 182 9.64 -4.16 -2.00
C VAL A 182 9.42 -3.81 -0.55
N LEU A 183 8.77 -4.68 0.24
CA LEU A 183 8.54 -4.44 1.66
C LEU A 183 9.84 -4.33 2.46
N ALA A 184 10.83 -5.17 2.18
CA ALA A 184 12.13 -5.11 2.85
C ALA A 184 12.89 -3.80 2.56
N LEU A 185 12.94 -3.37 1.29
CA LEU A 185 13.60 -2.11 0.90
C LEU A 185 12.86 -0.88 1.43
N ASP A 186 11.53 -0.95 1.48
CA ASP A 186 10.67 0.10 2.00
C ASP A 186 10.84 0.28 3.51
N ALA A 187 10.85 -0.81 4.29
CA ALA A 187 11.12 -0.79 5.72
C ALA A 187 12.53 -0.24 6.04
N ALA A 188 13.52 -0.60 5.23
CA ALA A 188 14.89 -0.09 5.38
C ALA A 188 15.02 1.42 5.08
N SER A 189 14.05 2.03 4.39
CA SER A 189 14.07 3.46 4.05
C SER A 189 13.66 4.40 5.20
N GLY A 190 13.17 3.86 6.32
CA GLY A 190 12.81 4.63 7.52
C GLY A 190 11.54 5.49 7.40
N ALA A 191 10.86 5.47 6.26
CA ALA A 191 9.55 6.12 6.10
C ALA A 191 8.44 5.15 6.56
N PRO A 192 7.54 5.55 7.48
CA PRO A 192 6.40 4.73 7.84
C PRO A 192 5.48 4.59 6.62
N THR A 193 5.52 3.43 6.01
CA THR A 193 4.49 3.01 5.07
C THR A 193 3.25 2.72 5.87
N PRO A 194 2.07 3.23 5.47
CA PRO A 194 0.82 2.75 6.04
C PRO A 194 0.85 1.23 5.93
N ALA A 195 0.86 0.54 7.08
CA ALA A 195 0.83 -0.91 7.10
C ALA A 195 -0.29 -1.36 6.17
N LEU A 196 -0.05 -2.41 5.39
CA LEU A 196 -1.13 -3.07 4.69
C LEU A 196 -2.22 -3.33 5.72
N PRO A 197 -3.38 -2.66 5.64
CA PRO A 197 -4.35 -2.82 6.67
C PRO A 197 -4.80 -4.27 6.59
N ALA A 198 -4.48 -5.06 7.62
CA ALA A 198 -5.14 -6.34 7.76
C ALA A 198 -6.62 -6.01 7.94
N LYS A 199 -7.52 -6.82 7.37
CA LYS A 199 -8.95 -6.61 7.61
C LYS A 199 -9.29 -6.59 9.10
N ALA A 200 -8.54 -7.29 9.95
CA ALA A 200 -8.64 -7.19 11.41
C ALA A 200 -8.43 -5.76 11.93
N ASP A 201 -7.50 -4.99 11.36
CA ASP A 201 -7.24 -3.60 11.73
C ASP A 201 -8.36 -2.66 11.24
N LEU A 202 -8.98 -2.99 10.10
CA LEU A 202 -10.13 -2.25 9.54
C LEU A 202 -11.43 -2.56 10.31
N GLU A 203 -11.61 -3.81 10.74
CA GLU A 203 -12.75 -4.26 11.54
C GLU A 203 -12.65 -3.76 12.99
N ALA A 204 -11.45 -3.78 13.58
CA ALA A 204 -11.18 -3.17 14.88
C ALA A 204 -11.39 -1.64 14.82
N GLY A 205 -10.89 -0.97 13.78
CA GLY A 205 -11.13 0.46 13.57
C GLY A 205 -12.60 0.82 13.35
N ALA A 206 -13.37 -0.02 12.64
CA ALA A 206 -14.81 0.16 12.44
C ALA A 206 -15.62 -0.07 13.74
N ALA A 207 -15.25 -1.07 14.54
CA ALA A 207 -15.83 -1.33 15.85
C ALA A 207 -15.54 -0.19 16.84
N ASP A 208 -14.31 0.33 16.84
CA ASP A 208 -13.89 1.45 17.69
C ASP A 208 -14.54 2.78 17.27
N ALA A 209 -14.70 3.02 15.96
CA ALA A 209 -15.42 4.18 15.43
C ALA A 209 -16.92 4.12 15.78
N ALA A 210 -17.56 2.95 15.68
CA ALA A 210 -18.95 2.74 16.08
C ALA A 210 -19.14 2.91 17.61
N ALA A 211 -18.18 2.44 18.41
CA ALA A 211 -18.17 2.62 19.86
C ALA A 211 -17.90 4.08 20.26
N ARG A 212 -17.05 4.81 19.52
CA ARG A 212 -16.78 6.24 19.75
C ARG A 212 -17.98 7.10 19.36
N ALA A 213 -18.66 6.81 18.24
CA ALA A 213 -19.89 7.49 17.83
C ALA A 213 -21.03 7.33 18.86
N LYS A 214 -21.17 6.14 19.47
CA LYS A 214 -22.10 5.91 20.59
C LYS A 214 -21.74 6.70 21.86
N ARG A 215 -20.45 6.87 22.16
CA ARG A 215 -19.96 7.63 23.32
C ARG A 215 -20.10 9.13 23.14
N THR A 216 -19.84 9.67 21.95
CA THR A 216 -19.98 11.11 21.65
C THR A 216 -21.44 11.54 21.54
N GLY A 217 -22.35 10.64 21.13
CA GLY A 217 -23.80 10.89 21.18
C GLY A 217 -24.39 10.95 22.59
N ALA A 218 -23.74 10.30 23.57
CA ALA A 218 -24.13 10.35 24.99
C ALA A 218 -23.40 11.46 25.78
N GLY A 219 -22.19 11.84 25.37
CA GLY A 219 -21.33 12.80 26.09
C GLY A 219 -21.58 14.28 25.83
N ALA A 220 -22.43 14.64 24.86
CA ALA A 220 -22.79 16.04 24.60
C ALA A 220 -23.66 16.66 25.70
N ALA A 221 -24.13 15.87 26.69
CA ALA A 221 -24.97 16.33 27.78
C ALA A 221 -24.23 16.71 29.09
N THR A 222 -22.91 16.54 29.21
CA THR A 222 -22.25 16.66 30.54
C THR A 222 -20.86 17.31 30.58
N ALA A 223 -20.53 18.27 29.70
CA ALA A 223 -19.25 18.99 29.78
C ALA A 223 -19.44 20.46 30.19
N GLY A 224 -19.74 20.66 31.49
CA GLY A 224 -19.62 21.96 32.16
C GLY A 224 -18.42 21.97 33.11
N ALA A 225 -17.63 23.04 33.00
CA ALA A 225 -16.69 23.61 33.99
C ALA A 225 -15.43 22.81 34.40
N GLY A 226 -14.30 23.55 34.52
CA GLY A 226 -13.19 23.14 35.39
C GLY A 226 -11.81 23.56 34.92
N ALA A 227 -11.32 24.70 35.42
CA ALA A 227 -9.97 25.22 35.26
C ALA A 227 -8.95 24.58 36.23
N GLY A 228 -7.66 24.86 36.02
CA GLY A 228 -6.56 24.66 36.98
C GLY A 228 -5.42 23.82 36.37
N GLY A 229 -4.20 24.31 36.11
CA GLY A 229 -3.52 25.49 36.64
C GLY A 229 -2.76 25.14 37.93
N ALA A 230 -1.46 24.89 37.76
CA ALA A 230 -0.38 24.84 38.77
C ALA A 230 -0.34 23.65 39.76
N GLU A 231 0.78 22.92 39.76
CA GLU A 231 1.67 22.70 40.93
C GLU A 231 2.60 21.50 40.67
N THR A 232 3.89 21.76 40.45
CA THR A 232 4.99 20.89 40.89
C THR A 232 6.28 21.70 40.97
N VAL A 233 6.37 22.54 42.01
CA VAL A 233 7.66 22.92 42.58
C VAL A 233 7.66 22.39 44.00
N ARG A 234 8.35 21.26 44.23
CA ARG A 234 8.83 20.90 45.56
C ARG A 234 10.08 20.02 45.48
N GLN A 235 11.14 20.60 46.05
CA GLN A 235 12.24 19.97 46.79
C GLN A 235 13.19 19.02 46.07
N ALA A 236 14.41 19.51 45.85
CA ALA A 236 15.61 18.82 46.30
C ALA A 236 16.58 19.88 46.83
N GLY A 237 16.74 19.92 48.16
CA GLY A 237 17.81 20.65 48.81
C GLY A 237 18.73 19.62 49.44
N GLU A 238 19.94 19.47 48.91
CA GLU A 238 21.07 18.89 49.62
C GLU A 238 22.31 19.75 49.34
N THR A 239 23.07 19.96 50.40
CA THR A 239 24.10 20.97 50.63
C THR A 239 25.36 20.76 49.80
N ALA A 240 25.86 21.82 49.16
CA ALA A 240 27.21 21.90 48.60
C ALA A 240 28.03 22.99 49.33
N PRO A 241 29.34 22.79 49.55
CA PRO A 241 30.21 23.70 50.32
C PRO A 241 30.45 25.05 49.64
N ALA A 242 30.82 26.05 50.44
CA ALA A 242 30.79 27.49 50.16
C ALA A 242 32.00 28.04 49.35
N ASP A 243 32.59 27.23 48.47
CA ASP A 243 33.83 27.56 47.79
C ASP A 243 33.91 26.86 46.42
N ALA A 244 32.86 27.05 45.63
CA ALA A 244 32.89 26.96 44.18
C ALA A 244 31.78 27.83 43.60
N VAL A 245 32.01 29.14 43.50
CA VAL A 245 31.24 29.93 42.52
C VAL A 245 31.78 29.51 41.15
N ALA A 246 31.25 28.41 40.61
CA ALA A 246 31.44 28.09 39.21
C ALA A 246 30.97 29.31 38.43
N GLY A 247 31.91 30.00 37.76
CA GLY A 247 31.58 31.15 36.93
C GLY A 247 30.48 30.74 35.95
N PHE A 248 29.39 31.50 35.92
CA PHE A 248 28.31 31.25 34.97
C PHE A 248 28.88 31.33 33.56
N ASP A 249 28.83 30.22 32.82
CA ASP A 249 29.32 30.17 31.44
C ASP A 249 28.34 30.92 30.53
N TRP A 250 28.56 32.23 30.43
CA TRP A 250 27.82 33.14 29.56
C TRP A 250 27.86 32.72 28.09
N MET A 251 28.87 31.97 27.66
CA MET A 251 28.99 31.51 26.29
C MET A 251 28.07 30.30 26.04
N ALA A 252 28.06 29.31 26.94
CA ALA A 252 27.11 28.20 26.87
C ALA A 252 25.65 28.69 26.98
N PHE A 253 25.39 29.66 27.85
CA PHE A 253 24.07 30.29 27.96
C PHE A 253 23.69 31.06 26.68
N GLY A 254 24.61 31.83 26.10
CA GLY A 254 24.38 32.55 24.84
C GLY A 254 24.05 31.62 23.67
N LEU A 255 24.79 30.50 23.54
CA LEU A 255 24.55 29.51 22.49
C LEU A 255 23.21 28.78 22.66
N THR A 256 22.84 28.41 23.87
CA THR A 256 21.55 27.76 24.15
C THR A 256 20.38 28.71 23.92
N ALA A 257 20.49 29.97 24.36
CA ALA A 257 19.48 31.00 24.10
C ALA A 257 19.31 31.28 22.58
N ALA A 258 20.41 31.37 21.84
CA ALA A 258 20.38 31.54 20.38
C ALA A 258 19.73 30.34 19.67
N ALA A 259 20.05 29.11 20.10
CA ALA A 259 19.43 27.90 19.55
C ALA A 259 17.91 27.85 19.80
N LEU A 260 17.47 28.23 21.00
CA LEU A 260 16.04 28.32 21.32
C LEU A 260 15.33 29.41 20.52
N ALA A 261 15.96 30.56 20.30
CA ALA A 261 15.42 31.63 19.47
C ALA A 261 15.26 31.20 18.00
N LEU A 262 16.24 30.47 17.45
CA LEU A 262 16.16 29.90 16.10
C LEU A 262 15.07 28.84 15.99
N LEU A 263 14.90 27.98 17.01
CA LEU A 263 13.81 27.01 17.06
C LEU A 263 12.45 27.71 17.10
N ALA A 264 12.30 28.74 17.95
CA ALA A 264 11.07 29.52 18.04
C ALA A 264 10.74 30.23 16.71
N LEU A 265 11.75 30.81 16.04
CA LEU A 265 11.59 31.42 14.73
C LEU A 265 11.20 30.39 13.67
N ALA A 266 11.81 29.20 13.67
CA ALA A 266 11.46 28.12 12.76
C ALA A 266 10.01 27.65 12.97
N LEU A 267 9.58 27.46 14.22
CA LEU A 267 8.20 27.12 14.58
C LEU A 267 7.22 28.23 14.18
N TRP A 268 7.59 29.49 14.37
CA TRP A 268 6.77 30.63 13.97
C TRP A 268 6.66 30.75 12.45
N LEU A 269 7.76 30.59 11.70
CA LEU A 269 7.76 30.58 10.23
C LEU A 269 6.91 29.43 9.69
N ALA A 270 7.03 28.25 10.30
CA ALA A 270 6.19 27.12 10.01
C ALA A 270 4.72 27.50 10.27
N TRP A 271 4.36 27.94 11.46
CA TRP A 271 2.99 28.36 11.75
C TRP A 271 2.45 29.45 10.80
N ARG A 272 3.24 30.50 10.52
CA ARG A 272 2.91 31.60 9.60
C ARG A 272 2.72 31.16 8.16
N SER A 273 3.47 30.15 7.69
CA SER A 273 3.30 29.57 6.35
C SER A 273 1.92 28.92 6.15
N GLY A 274 1.20 28.64 7.24
CA GLY A 274 -0.10 27.98 7.20
C GLY A 274 -0.01 26.50 6.82
N TRP A 275 1.18 25.88 6.87
CA TRP A 275 1.36 24.46 6.51
C TRP A 275 0.40 23.54 7.28
N HIS A 276 0.16 23.81 8.56
CA HIS A 276 -0.72 23.02 9.41
C HIS A 276 -2.18 23.07 8.92
N ARG A 277 -2.66 24.23 8.45
CA ARG A 277 -4.01 24.35 7.87
C ARG A 277 -4.09 23.60 6.54
N ARG A 278 -3.08 23.73 5.67
CA ARG A 278 -3.03 23.00 4.40
C ARG A 278 -2.96 21.48 4.62
N ALA A 279 -2.17 21.03 5.59
CA ALA A 279 -2.08 19.62 5.99
C ALA A 279 -3.41 19.10 6.53
N ALA A 280 -4.09 19.86 7.41
CA ALA A 280 -5.41 19.50 7.92
C ALA A 280 -6.47 19.38 6.81
N VAL A 281 -6.49 20.33 5.86
CA VAL A 281 -7.40 20.28 4.70
C VAL A 281 -7.09 19.08 3.81
N ALA A 282 -5.81 18.82 3.53
CA ALA A 282 -5.39 17.66 2.74
C ALA A 282 -5.80 16.34 3.41
N LEU A 283 -5.62 16.23 4.73
CA LEU A 283 -6.01 15.07 5.51
C LEU A 283 -7.53 14.88 5.51
N GLY A 284 -8.30 15.95 5.73
CA GLY A 284 -9.77 15.91 5.67
C GLY A 284 -10.28 15.49 4.29
N THR A 285 -9.66 16.00 3.22
CA THR A 285 -9.97 15.60 1.84
C THR A 285 -9.64 14.12 1.60
N ALA A 286 -8.51 13.63 2.12
CA ALA A 286 -8.12 12.23 2.00
C ALA A 286 -9.09 11.29 2.73
N VAL A 287 -9.53 11.66 3.94
CA VAL A 287 -10.54 10.90 4.71
C VAL A 287 -11.87 10.87 3.96
N ALA A 288 -12.38 12.02 3.52
CA ALA A 288 -13.63 12.08 2.76
C ALA A 288 -13.55 11.27 1.45
N ASN A 289 -12.40 11.30 0.76
CA ASN A 289 -12.16 10.46 -0.42
C ASN A 289 -12.17 8.97 -0.07
N ALA A 290 -11.53 8.56 1.02
CA ALA A 290 -11.49 7.17 1.47
C ALA A 290 -12.89 6.63 1.79
N GLU A 291 -13.72 7.42 2.49
CA GLU A 291 -15.12 7.08 2.78
C GLU A 291 -15.95 6.96 1.50
N ARG A 292 -15.82 7.93 0.58
CA ARG A 292 -16.51 7.89 -0.72
C ARG A 292 -16.11 6.65 -1.52
N TRP A 293 -14.82 6.34 -1.61
CA TRP A 293 -14.35 5.16 -2.33
C TRP A 293 -14.80 3.86 -1.67
N ALA A 294 -14.91 3.80 -0.35
CA ALA A 294 -15.49 2.66 0.33
C ALA A 294 -16.96 2.46 -0.06
N ALA A 295 -17.75 3.53 -0.11
CA ALA A 295 -19.13 3.48 -0.58
C ALA A 295 -19.24 3.04 -2.04
N GLU A 296 -18.39 3.58 -2.93
CA GLU A 296 -18.33 3.16 -4.35
C GLU A 296 -18.06 1.67 -4.49
N ARG A 297 -17.14 1.09 -3.72
CA ARG A 297 -16.83 -0.35 -3.75
C ARG A 297 -18.02 -1.21 -3.30
N VAL A 298 -18.72 -0.78 -2.24
CA VAL A 298 -19.89 -1.51 -1.70
C VAL A 298 -21.06 -1.48 -2.70
N ALA A 299 -21.21 -0.39 -3.46
CA ALA A 299 -22.25 -0.24 -4.46
C ALA A 299 -22.02 -1.05 -5.75
N LEU A 300 -20.83 -1.65 -5.94
CA LEU A 300 -20.54 -2.39 -7.17
C LEU A 300 -21.39 -3.66 -7.28
N PRO A 301 -22.02 -3.92 -8.45
CA PRO A 301 -22.82 -5.12 -8.67
C PRO A 301 -21.95 -6.37 -8.58
N ALA A 302 -22.54 -7.54 -8.31
CA ALA A 302 -21.86 -8.83 -8.34
C ALA A 302 -21.01 -8.95 -9.64
N ALA A 303 -19.69 -9.17 -9.51
CA ALA A 303 -18.80 -9.28 -10.65
C ALA A 303 -19.33 -10.35 -11.61
N VAL A 304 -19.41 -9.98 -12.89
CA VAL A 304 -19.65 -10.95 -13.95
C VAL A 304 -18.44 -11.86 -13.96
N VAL A 305 -18.66 -13.16 -13.72
CA VAL A 305 -17.61 -14.19 -13.51
C VAL A 305 -16.92 -14.55 -14.82
N ASP A 306 -17.05 -13.73 -15.87
CA ASP A 306 -16.50 -14.04 -17.17
C ASP A 306 -14.97 -13.90 -17.16
N ASP A 307 -14.38 -14.99 -17.63
CA ASP A 307 -12.98 -15.40 -17.57
C ASP A 307 -12.03 -14.34 -18.15
N TRP A 308 -11.57 -13.44 -17.29
CA TRP A 308 -10.34 -12.70 -17.53
C TRP A 308 -9.23 -13.31 -16.69
N THR A 309 -8.87 -14.57 -16.97
CA THR A 309 -7.46 -14.93 -16.87
C THR A 309 -6.75 -14.24 -18.03
N GLN A 310 -5.60 -13.60 -17.81
CA GLN A 310 -4.73 -13.19 -18.92
C GLN A 310 -4.07 -14.43 -19.53
N THR A 311 -4.86 -15.38 -20.04
CA THR A 311 -4.38 -16.08 -21.23
C THR A 311 -4.47 -15.04 -22.33
N ALA A 312 -3.30 -14.54 -22.73
CA ALA A 312 -3.17 -13.64 -23.85
C ALA A 312 -3.67 -14.34 -25.14
N LYS A 313 -3.55 -13.67 -26.28
CA LYS A 313 -4.02 -14.20 -27.56
C LYS A 313 -2.95 -15.07 -28.21
#